data_AF-L0AX99-F1
#
_entry.id   AF-L0AX99-F1
#
_cell.length_a   1.000
_cell.length_b   1.000
_cell.length_c   1.000
_cell.angle_alpha   90.00
_cell.angle_beta   90.00
_cell.angle_gamma   90.00
#
_symmetry.space_group_name_H-M   'P 1'
#
loop_
_entity.id
_entity.type
_entity.pdbx_description
1 polymer ?
#
loop_
_entity_poly.entity_id
_entity_poly.type
_entity_poly.pdbx_seq_one_letter_code
_entity_poly.pdbx_strand_id
1 'polypeptide(L)'
;MQSNLTLLKSTLSRVKDAALKFKNPGFSSYFFQKAEDNLKILEAKGDSVCPQEVQKLLQEYQELEQILNRQTTVQNLYYNDQPMVDK
;
A
#
# COMPACT_ATOMS: atom_id res chain seq x y z
N MET A 1 23.80 8.89 -0.82
CA MET A 1 22.92 8.13 0.10
C MET A 1 21.51 8.66 -0.07
N GLN A 2 20.53 7.83 -0.44
CA GLN A 2 19.13 8.26 -0.44
C GLN A 2 18.68 8.49 1.01
N SER A 3 17.95 9.59 1.26
CA SER A 3 17.32 9.83 2.55
C SER A 3 16.30 8.73 2.85
N ASN A 4 16.25 8.24 4.09
CA ASN A 4 15.26 7.25 4.53
C ASN A 4 13.81 7.71 4.24
N LEU A 5 13.56 9.02 4.24
CA LEU A 5 12.26 9.60 3.88
C LEU A 5 11.94 9.41 2.39
N THR A 6 12.92 9.59 1.51
CA THR A 6 12.77 9.33 0.07
C THR A 6 12.44 7.85 -0.19
N LEU A 7 13.12 6.95 0.52
CA LEU A 7 12.87 5.51 0.43
C LEU A 7 11.48 5.15 0.97
N LEU A 8 11.03 5.80 2.04
CA LEU A 8 9.69 5.62 2.60
C LEU A 8 8.60 6.03 1.60
N LYS A 9 8.72 7.21 1.00
CA LYS A 9 7.80 7.69 -0.06
C LYS A 9 7.77 6.76 -1.27
N SER A 10 8.94 6.28 -1.69
CA SER A 10 9.04 5.30 -2.77
C SER A 10 8.35 3.98 -2.42
N THR A 11 8.50 3.50 -1.18
CA THR A 11 7.82 2.28 -0.71
C THR A 11 6.31 2.43 -0.71
N LEU A 12 5.77 3.56 -0.26
CA LEU A 12 4.34 3.84 -0.34
C LEU A 12 3.82 3.88 -1.79
N SER A 13 4.63 4.39 -2.72
CA SER A 13 4.29 4.37 -4.15
C SER A 13 4.18 2.93 -4.68
N ARG A 14 5.12 2.04 -4.30
CA ARG A 14 5.04 0.62 -4.67
C ARG A 14 3.86 -0.11 -4.01
N VAL A 15 3.47 0.30 -2.79
CA VAL A 15 2.24 -0.19 -2.15
C VAL A 15 1.01 0.19 -2.96
N LYS A 16 0.93 1.44 -3.48
CA LYS A 16 -0.14 1.86 -4.39
C LYS A 16 -0.17 0.97 -5.64
N ASP A 17 0.98 0.75 -6.26
CA ASP A 17 1.07 -0.09 -7.46
C ASP A 17 0.64 -1.55 -7.18
N ALA A 18 0.99 -2.09 -6.02
CA ALA A 18 0.55 -3.42 -5.60
C ALA A 18 -0.97 -3.45 -5.35
N ALA A 19 -1.55 -2.40 -4.77
CA ALA A 19 -2.99 -2.28 -4.54
C ALA A 19 -3.80 -2.28 -5.85
N LEU A 20 -3.30 -1.64 -6.90
CA LEU A 20 -3.96 -1.59 -8.20
C LEU A 20 -4.01 -2.95 -8.92
N LYS A 21 -3.24 -3.95 -8.48
CA LYS A 21 -3.26 -5.30 -9.05
C LYS A 21 -4.41 -6.16 -8.52
N PHE A 22 -5.11 -5.76 -7.45
CA PHE A 22 -6.27 -6.50 -6.98
C PHE A 22 -7.45 -6.34 -7.95
N LYS A 23 -8.04 -7.46 -8.40
CA LYS A 23 -9.28 -7.45 -9.19
C LYS A 23 -10.48 -7.03 -8.36
N ASN A 24 -10.47 -7.32 -7.06
CA ASN A 24 -11.51 -6.88 -6.15
C ASN A 24 -11.41 -5.35 -5.94
N PRO A 25 -12.43 -4.57 -6.35
CA PRO A 25 -12.38 -3.11 -6.27
C PRO A 25 -12.34 -2.60 -4.83
N GLY A 26 -12.91 -3.34 -3.88
CA GLY A 26 -12.87 -3.01 -2.46
C GLY A 26 -11.45 -3.09 -1.90
N PHE A 27 -10.72 -4.19 -2.19
CA PHE A 27 -9.32 -4.30 -1.77
C PHE A 27 -8.44 -3.28 -2.48
N SER A 28 -8.61 -3.12 -3.80
CA SER A 28 -7.82 -2.16 -4.57
C SER A 28 -7.97 -0.74 -4.03
N SER A 29 -9.21 -0.26 -3.88
CA SER A 29 -9.50 1.09 -3.40
C SER A 29 -9.03 1.30 -1.96
N TYR A 30 -9.25 0.33 -1.07
CA TYR A 30 -8.85 0.43 0.34
C TYR A 30 -7.33 0.61 0.49
N PHE A 31 -6.55 -0.29 -0.11
CA PHE A 31 -5.09 -0.23 0.05
C PHE A 31 -4.47 0.95 -0.70
N PHE A 32 -5.04 1.34 -1.85
CA PHE A 32 -4.61 2.53 -2.57
C PHE A 32 -4.85 3.80 -1.73
N GLN A 33 -6.08 3.99 -1.23
CA GLN A 33 -6.43 5.17 -0.44
C GLN A 33 -5.59 5.26 0.84
N LYS A 34 -5.40 4.13 1.54
CA LYS A 34 -4.57 4.07 2.74
C LYS A 34 -3.13 4.49 2.48
N ALA A 35 -2.55 4.08 1.35
CA ALA A 35 -1.21 4.48 0.97
C ALA A 35 -1.14 5.97 0.59
N GLU A 36 -2.16 6.52 -0.07
CA GLU A 36 -2.26 7.96 -0.34
C GLU A 36 -2.37 8.79 0.93
N ASP A 37 -3.22 8.39 1.88
CA ASP A 37 -3.43 9.12 3.12
C ASP A 37 -2.14 9.13 3.96
N ASN A 38 -1.44 8.00 4.03
CA ASN A 38 -0.14 7.92 4.70
C ASN A 38 0.93 8.80 4.02
N LEU A 39 0.92 8.87 2.68
CA LEU A 39 1.84 9.75 1.95
C LEU A 39 1.56 11.22 2.26
N LYS A 40 0.29 11.64 2.26
CA LYS A 40 -0.13 13.01 2.62
C LYS A 40 0.27 13.35 4.06
N ILE A 41 0.10 12.42 5.00
CA ILE A 41 0.53 12.61 6.39
C ILE A 41 2.04 12.82 6.46
N LEU A 42 2.83 12.01 5.74
CA LEU A 42 4.29 12.16 5.71
C LEU A 42 4.73 13.48 5.07
N GLU A 43 4.05 13.91 4.01
CA GLU A 43 4.31 15.20 3.37
C GLU A 43 3.96 16.37 4.28
N ALA A 44 2.85 16.29 5.01
CA ALA A 44 2.44 17.30 5.99
C ALA A 44 3.41 17.37 7.20
N LYS A 45 3.95 16.23 7.63
CA LYS A 45 4.97 16.20 8.69
C LYS A 45 6.34 16.72 8.23
N GLY A 46 6.66 16.61 6.94
CA GLY A 46 7.92 17.11 6.36
C GLY A 46 9.16 16.54 7.07
N ASP A 47 10.10 17.41 7.44
CA ASP A 47 11.33 17.04 8.15
C ASP A 47 11.14 16.81 9.66
N SER A 48 9.91 16.99 10.16
CA SER A 48 9.56 16.83 11.58
C SER A 48 9.46 15.36 12.01
N VAL A 49 9.53 14.42 11.07
CA VAL A 49 9.44 12.98 11.37
C VAL A 49 10.76 12.51 11.99
N CYS A 50 10.69 11.99 13.21
CA CYS A 50 11.85 11.45 13.89
C CYS A 50 12.49 10.30 13.07
N PRO A 51 13.83 10.20 12.96
CA PRO A 51 14.48 9.14 12.21
C PRO A 51 14.08 7.71 12.63
N GLN A 52 13.81 7.51 13.92
CA GLN A 52 13.32 6.22 14.46
C GLN A 52 11.91 5.89 13.96
N GLU A 53 11.04 6.89 13.88
CA GLU A 53 9.69 6.76 13.33
C GLU A 53 9.75 6.45 11.82
N VAL A 54 10.64 7.13 11.07
CA VAL A 54 10.87 6.84 9.65
C VAL A 54 11.29 5.38 9.44
N GLN A 55 12.23 4.87 10.26
CA GLN A 55 12.71 3.50 10.13
C GLN A 55 11.62 2.47 10.45
N LYS A 56 10.82 2.71 11.50
CA LYS A 56 9.68 1.86 11.85
C LYS A 56 8.65 1.82 10.73
N LEU A 57 8.23 2.99 10.23
CA LEU A 57 7.27 3.10 9.13
C LEU A 57 7.78 2.44 7.85
N LEU A 58 9.09 2.56 7.58
CA LEU A 58 9.71 1.93 6.42
C LEU A 58 9.58 0.40 6.49
N GLN A 59 9.88 -0.19 7.65
CA GLN A 59 9.74 -1.63 7.85
C GLN A 59 8.28 -2.08 7.69
N GLU A 60 7.33 -1.36 8.31
CA GLU A 60 5.90 -1.67 8.22
C GLU A 60 5.39 -1.62 6.77
N TYR A 61 5.79 -0.62 5.98
CA TYR A 61 5.34 -0.51 4.59
C TYR A 61 6.05 -1.47 3.64
N GLN A 62 7.30 -1.84 3.92
CA GLN A 62 7.97 -2.92 3.17
C GLN A 62 7.30 -4.28 3.42
N GLU A 63 6.93 -4.56 4.66
CA GLU A 63 6.19 -5.77 4.99
C GLU A 63 4.81 -5.77 4.31
N LEU A 64 4.08 -4.65 4.38
CA LEU A 64 2.81 -4.49 3.69
C LEU A 64 2.96 -4.70 2.17
N GLU A 65 3.96 -4.11 1.53
CA GLU A 65 4.24 -4.30 0.10
C GLU A 65 4.40 -5.80 -0.24
N GLN A 66 5.17 -6.54 0.57
CA GLN A 66 5.38 -7.97 0.36
C GLN A 66 4.08 -8.77 0.55
N ILE A 67 3.29 -8.46 1.58
CA ILE A 67 2.00 -9.10 1.84
C ILE A 67 1.04 -8.85 0.67
N LEU A 68 0.90 -7.61 0.19
CA LEU A 68 0.01 -7.28 -0.91
C LEU A 68 0.43 -7.98 -2.22
N ASN A 69 1.72 -8.04 -2.52
CA ASN A 69 2.18 -8.77 -3.71
C ASN A 69 1.89 -10.28 -3.64
N ARG A 70 1.90 -10.90 -2.44
CA ARG A 70 1.48 -12.30 -2.28
C ARG A 70 -0.04 -12.45 -2.35
N GLN A 71 -0.78 -11.56 -1.68
CA GLN A 71 -2.23 -11.61 -1.58
C GLN A 71 -2.94 -11.30 -2.89
N THR A 72 -2.38 -10.43 -3.73
CA THR A 72 -2.93 -10.18 -5.08
C THR A 72 -3.07 -11.46 -5.88
N THR A 73 -2.07 -12.34 -5.84
CA THR A 73 -2.12 -13.64 -6.52
C THR A 73 -3.29 -14.50 -6.01
N VAL A 74 -3.39 -14.67 -4.68
CA VAL A 74 -4.42 -15.50 -4.07
C VAL A 74 -5.81 -14.91 -4.29
N GLN A 75 -6.01 -13.65 -3.94
CA GLN A 75 -7.32 -12.99 -4.02
C GLN A 75 -7.83 -12.91 -5.46
N ASN A 76 -6.95 -12.71 -6.45
CA ASN A 76 -7.37 -12.65 -7.85
C ASN A 76 -7.77 -14.00 -8.46
N LEU A 77 -7.33 -15.11 -7.87
CA LEU A 77 -7.76 -16.46 -8.27
C LEU A 77 -9.19 -16.74 -7.81
N TYR A 78 -9.56 -16.27 -6.62
CA TYR A 78 -10.87 -16.52 -6.01
C TYR A 78 -11.88 -15.39 -6.22
N TYR A 79 -11.45 -14.25 -6.77
CA TYR A 79 -12.35 -13.16 -7.09
C TYR A 79 -13.23 -13.53 -8.29
N ASN A 80 -14.52 -13.68 -8.04
CA ASN A 80 -15.54 -13.82 -9.07
C ASN A 80 -16.34 -12.51 -9.16
N ASP A 81 -16.35 -11.93 -10.35
CA ASP A 81 -17.12 -10.73 -10.72
C ASP A 81 -18.62 -11.06 -10.81
N GLN A 82 -18.96 -12.33 -11.08
CA GLN A 82 -20.34 -12.69 -11.34
C GLN A 82 -21.21 -12.62 -10.08
N PRO A 83 -22.36 -11.94 -10.14
CA PRO A 83 -23.35 -11.99 -9.06
C PRO A 83 -23.82 -13.44 -8.92
N MET A 84 -23.70 -14.02 -7.72
CA MET A 84 -24.15 -15.38 -7.41
C MET A 84 -25.69 -15.54 -7.37
N VAL A 85 -26.43 -14.60 -7.96
CA VAL A 85 -27.88 -14.62 -8.01
C VAL A 85 -28.32 -14.34 -9.43
N ASP A 86 -28.69 -15.38 -10.16
CA ASP A 86 -29.56 -15.24 -11.32
C ASP A 86 -30.87 -14.60 -10.82
N LYS A 87 -31.25 -13.47 -11.41
CA LYS A 87 -32.53 -12.81 -11.15
C LYS A 87 -33.69 -13.57 -11.77
#